data_AF-A0A1F5EK41-F1
#
_entry.id   AF-A0A1F5EK41-F1
#
_cell.length_a   1.000
_cell.length_b   1.000
_cell.length_c   1.000
_cell.angle_alpha   90.00
_cell.angle_beta   90.00
_cell.angle_gamma   90.00
#
_symmetry.space_group_name_H-M   'P 1'
#
loop_
_entity.id
_entity.type
_entity.pdbx_description
1 polymer ?
#
loop_
_entity_poly.entity_id
_entity_poly.type
_entity_poly.pdbx_seq_one_letter_code
_entity_poly.pdbx_strand_id
1 'polypeptide(L)' 'MQKPERYINHSCDSNTVPKNNCDVAIRKIEKGEEITSDYSKIESLDDFKCKCESKNCKLNLKCF' A
#
# COMPACT_ATOMS: atom_id res chain seq x y z
N MET A 1 7.51 10.24 -2.62
CA MET A 1 6.21 10.04 -3.29
C MET A 1 5.73 11.35 -3.92
N GLN A 2 5.30 11.33 -5.18
CA GLN A 2 4.79 12.50 -5.90
C GLN A 2 3.27 12.66 -5.71
N LYS A 3 2.66 13.75 -6.20
CA LYS A 3 1.19 13.79 -6.32
C LYS A 3 0.77 13.09 -7.62
N PRO A 4 -0.32 12.29 -7.64
CA PRO A 4 -1.27 12.02 -6.55
C PRO A 4 -0.87 10.86 -5.61
N GLU A 5 0.14 10.08 -5.97
CA GLU A 5 0.67 8.88 -5.26
C GLU A 5 0.78 9.03 -3.74
N ARG A 6 1.19 10.19 -3.22
CA ARG A 6 1.36 10.44 -1.77
C ARG A 6 0.09 10.23 -0.90
N TYR A 7 -1.08 10.07 -1.52
CA TYR A 7 -2.36 9.85 -0.85
C TYR A 7 -2.82 8.38 -0.87
N ILE A 8 -2.07 7.50 -1.52
CA ILE A 8 -2.33 6.05 -1.47
C ILE A 8 -2.13 5.62 -0.01
N ASN A 9 -2.92 4.64 0.44
CA ASN A 9 -2.80 4.08 1.78
C ASN A 9 -2.15 2.70 1.75
N HIS A 10 -1.69 2.26 2.93
CA HIS A 10 -1.18 0.91 3.09
C HIS A 10 -2.29 -0.13 3.20
N SER A 11 -2.11 -1.27 2.50
CA SER A 11 -2.81 -2.52 2.81
C SER A 11 -1.84 -3.70 2.80
N CYS A 12 -1.99 -4.62 3.77
CA CYS A 12 -1.28 -5.91 3.77
C CYS A 12 -1.77 -6.85 2.65
N ASP A 13 -2.92 -6.55 2.03
CA ASP A 13 -3.45 -7.19 0.83
C ASP A 13 -3.73 -6.11 -0.23
N SER A 14 -2.66 -5.41 -0.63
CA SER A 14 -2.71 -4.28 -1.55
C SER A 14 -3.16 -4.68 -2.96
N ASN A 15 -3.81 -3.76 -3.68
CA ASN A 15 -4.23 -4.00 -5.06
C ASN A 15 -3.30 -3.40 -6.13
N THR A 16 -2.30 -2.64 -5.71
CA THR A 16 -1.27 -2.08 -6.60
C THR A 16 0.15 -2.31 -6.10
N VAL A 17 1.12 -2.15 -7.01
CA VAL A 17 2.56 -2.13 -6.72
C VAL A 17 3.21 -0.92 -7.39
N PRO A 18 4.09 -0.18 -6.69
CA PRO A 18 4.81 0.94 -7.28
C PRO A 18 5.88 0.44 -8.27
N LYS A 19 5.89 1.01 -9.47
CA LYS A 19 6.85 0.72 -10.54
C LYS A 19 7.06 1.95 -11.43
N ASN A 20 8.31 2.39 -11.59
CA ASN A 20 8.67 3.51 -12.48
C ASN A 20 7.84 4.79 -12.26
N ASN A 21 7.65 5.21 -11.00
CA ASN A 21 6.83 6.36 -10.61
C ASN A 21 5.33 6.23 -10.98
N CYS A 22 4.82 5.00 -11.09
CA CYS A 22 3.40 4.71 -11.28
C CYS A 22 2.98 3.54 -10.40
N ASP A 23 1.73 3.52 -9.96
CA ASP A 23 1.13 2.35 -9.31
C ASP A 23 0.48 1.45 -10.36
N VAL A 24 0.90 0.18 -10.38
CA VAL A 24 0.42 -0.81 -11.34
C VAL A 24 -0.50 -1.79 -10.64
N ALA A 25 -1.71 -1.99 -11.18
CA ALA A 25 -2.65 -2.96 -10.65
C ALA A 25 -2.12 -4.39 -10.76
N ILE A 26 -2.21 -5.16 -9.67
CA ILE A 26 -1.80 -6.58 -9.62
C ILE A 26 -2.99 -7.55 -9.67
N ARG A 27 -4.22 -7.00 -9.65
CA ARG A 27 -5.48 -7.71 -9.85
C ARG A 27 -6.53 -6.75 -10.43
N LYS A 28 -7.71 -7.25 -10.76
CA LYS A 28 -8.86 -6.40 -11.12
C LYS A 28 -9.23 -5.52 -9.91
N ILE A 29 -9.49 -4.24 -10.19
CA ILE A 29 -9.91 -3.24 -9.21
C ILE A 29 -11.29 -2.75 -9.62
N GLU A 30 -12.27 -2.88 -8.73
CA GLU A 30 -13.65 -2.47 -9.01
C GLU A 30 -13.82 -0.96 -8.82
N LYS A 31 -14.81 -0.36 -9.50
CA LYS A 31 -15.11 1.07 -9.35
C LYS A 31 -15.50 1.37 -7.89
N GLY A 32 -14.78 2.29 -7.26
CA GLY A 32 -15.00 2.70 -5.87
C GLY A 32 -14.17 1.93 -4.85
N GLU A 33 -13.41 0.92 -5.28
CA GLU A 33 -12.41 0.28 -4.43
C GLU A 33 -11.23 1.24 -4.18
N GLU A 34 -10.74 1.29 -2.94
CA GLU A 34 -9.58 2.11 -2.56
C GLU A 34 -8.30 1.57 -3.18
N ILE A 35 -7.46 2.45 -3.75
CA ILE A 35 -6.13 2.09 -4.24
C ILE A 35 -5.16 2.03 -3.07
N THR A 36 -4.47 0.90 -2.91
CA THR A 36 -3.56 0.64 -1.80
C THR A 36 -2.26 -0.01 -2.25
N SER A 37 -1.19 0.22 -1.47
CA SER A 37 0.16 -0.32 -1.70
C SER A 37 0.74 -0.98 -0.46
N ASP A 38 1.66 -1.93 -0.63
CA ASP A 38 2.37 -2.57 0.48
C ASP A 38 3.60 -1.73 0.88
N TYR A 39 3.52 -1.07 2.03
CA TYR A 39 4.56 -0.16 2.52
C TYR A 39 5.77 -0.90 3.07
N SER A 40 5.64 -2.19 3.38
CA SER A 40 6.78 -2.99 3.84
C SER A 40 7.86 -3.17 2.77
N LYS A 41 7.57 -2.79 1.53
CA LYS A 41 8.48 -2.81 0.37
C LYS A 41 9.06 -1.45 0.03
N ILE A 42 8.65 -0.40 0.76
CA ILE A 42 9.12 0.97 0.52
C ILE A 42 10.23 1.25 1.53
N GLU A 43 11.39 1.61 1.01
CA GLU A 43 12.53 1.97 1.84
C GLU A 43 12.28 3.26 2.62
N SER A 44 12.77 3.33 3.87
CA SER A 44 12.81 4.55 4.69
C SER A 44 11.46 5.06 5.22
N LEU A 45 10.46 4.18 5.37
CA LEU A 45 9.25 4.50 6.15
C LEU A 45 9.44 4.13 7.62
N ASP A 46 8.81 4.89 8.52
CA ASP A 46 8.78 4.53 9.93
C ASP A 46 7.85 3.32 10.17
N ASP A 47 8.19 2.52 11.17
CA ASP A 47 7.31 1.47 11.67
C ASP A 47 6.01 2.08 12.20
N PHE A 48 4.87 1.47 11.87
CA PHE A 48 3.57 1.98 12.31
C PHE A 48 2.57 0.87 12.62
N LYS A 49 1.56 1.22 13.42
CA LYS A 49 0.43 0.33 13.69
C LYS A 49 -0.51 0.33 12.49
N CYS A 50 -0.53 -0.77 11.76
CA CYS A 50 -1.38 -0.98 10.60
C CYS A 50 -2.86 -1.09 11.01
N LYS A 51 -3.73 -0.45 10.23
CA LYS A 51 -5.19 -0.44 10.38
C LYS A 51 -5.91 -0.79 9.07
N CYS A 52 -5.27 -1.54 8.17
CA CYS A 52 -5.82 -1.83 6.84
C CYS A 52 -6.99 -2.84 6.83
N GLU A 53 -7.35 -3.42 7.99
CA GLU A 53 -8.45 -4.38 8.16
C GLU A 53 -8.39 -5.66 7.30
N SER A 54 -7.32 -5.85 6.53
CA SER A 54 -7.09 -7.09 5.79
C SER A 54 -7.03 -8.30 6.72
N LYS A 55 -7.56 -9.44 6.26
CA LYS A 55 -7.48 -10.73 6.96
C LYS A 55 -6.04 -11.13 7.30
N ASN A 56 -5.08 -10.67 6.51
CA ASN A 56 -3.65 -10.95 6.67
C ASN A 56 -2.88 -9.77 7.28
N CYS A 57 -3.56 -8.86 7.99
CA CYS A 57 -2.94 -7.68 8.58
C CYS A 57 -1.85 -8.06 9.58
N LYS A 58 -0.65 -7.49 9.42
CA LYS A 58 0.51 -7.73 10.29
C LYS A 58 0.45 -6.95 11.63
N LEU A 59 -0.56 -6.08 11.82
CA LEU A 59 -0.81 -5.16 12.95
C LEU A 59 0.31 -4.16 13.23
N ASN A 60 1.56 -4.61 13.33
CA ASN A 60 2.76 -3.80 13.42
C ASN A 60 3.51 -3.96 12.10
N LEU A 61 3.45 -2.95 11.23
CA LEU A 61 4.19 -2.99 9.99
C LEU A 61 5.62 -2.56 10.27
N LYS A 62 6.57 -3.43 9.92
CA LYS A 62 7.98 -3.08 9.85
C LYS A 62 8.32 -2.63 8.45
N CYS A 63 8.85 -1.43 8.35
CA CYS A 63 9.31 -0.83 7.10
C CYS A 63 10.84 -0.97 7.06
N PHE A 64 11.40 -1.30 5.90
CA PHE A 64 12.84 -1.52 5.72
C PHE A 64 13.53 -0.30 5.10
#